data_AF-A0A671WAC3-F1
#
_entry.id   AF-A0A671WAC3-F1
#
_cell.length_a   1.000
_cell.length_b   1.000
_cell.length_c   1.000
_cell.angle_alpha   90.00
_cell.angle_beta   90.00
_cell.angle_gamma   90.00
#
_symmetry.space_group_name_H-M   'P 1'
#
loop_
_entity.id
_entity.type
_entity.pdbx_description
1 polymer ?
#
loop_
_entity_poly.entity_id
_entity_poly.type
_entity_poly.pdbx_seq_one_letter_code
_entity_poly.pdbx_strand_id
1 'polypeptide(L)' 'MDSQGRKVVVCDNGTGFVKCGYAGSNFPEHIFPALVGRPIIRSTAKVGNIEIKVMSYQQNLTKNKRLNVSVRQM' A
#
# COMPACT_ATOMS: atom_id res chain seq x y z
N MET A 1 -23.00 2.64 -12.34
CA MET A 1 -22.43 3.91 -12.84
C MET A 1 -22.96 5.03 -11.97
N ASP A 2 -22.24 6.15 -11.88
CA ASP A 2 -22.80 7.35 -11.24
C ASP A 2 -23.77 8.10 -12.18
N SER A 3 -24.32 9.22 -11.72
CA SER A 3 -25.26 10.04 -12.50
C SER A 3 -24.68 10.65 -13.78
N GLN A 4 -23.35 10.62 -13.95
CA GLN A 4 -22.62 11.11 -15.12
C GLN A 4 -22.13 9.96 -16.02
N GLY A 5 -22.55 8.72 -15.75
CA GLY A 5 -22.15 7.54 -16.54
C GLY A 5 -20.75 7.01 -16.24
N ARG A 6 -20.07 7.49 -15.19
CA ARG A 6 -18.73 7.01 -14.84
C ARG A 6 -18.79 5.68 -14.12
N LYS A 7 -17.75 4.87 -14.31
CA LYS A 7 -17.55 3.63 -13.55
C LYS A 7 -17.23 3.98 -12.10
N VAL A 8 -17.93 3.34 -11.18
CA VAL A 8 -17.74 3.56 -9.74
C VAL A 8 -16.70 2.57 -9.26
N VAL A 9 -15.65 3.05 -8.60
CA VAL A 9 -14.63 2.20 -7.96
C VAL A 9 -15.01 1.97 -6.50
N VAL A 10 -14.83 0.74 -6.04
CA VAL A 10 -15.07 0.31 -4.66
C VAL A 10 -13.73 -0.15 -4.07
N CYS A 11 -13.43 0.29 -2.85
CA CYS A 11 -12.25 -0.11 -2.10
C CYS A 11 -12.64 -0.51 -0.67
N ASP A 12 -12.36 -1.77 -0.31
CA ASP A 12 -12.46 -2.28 1.06
C ASP A 12 -11.07 -2.27 1.71
N ASN A 13 -10.91 -1.49 2.77
CA ASN A 13 -9.64 -1.29 3.48
C ASN A 13 -9.54 -2.24 4.67
N GLY A 14 -9.38 -3.53 4.39
CA GLY A 14 -9.09 -4.53 5.40
C GLY A 14 -7.72 -4.28 6.06
N THR A 15 -7.58 -4.70 7.32
CA THR A 15 -6.33 -4.53 8.09
C THR A 15 -5.19 -5.42 7.59
N GLY A 16 -5.49 -6.54 6.94
CA GLY A 16 -4.50 -7.42 6.31
C GLY A 16 -4.34 -7.14 4.81
N PHE A 17 -5.45 -6.95 4.10
CA PHE A 17 -5.48 -6.77 2.66
C PHE A 17 -6.47 -5.68 2.28
N VAL A 18 -6.10 -4.88 1.28
CA VAL A 18 -7.02 -4.02 0.55
C VAL A 18 -7.57 -4.82 -0.63
N LYS A 19 -8.88 -4.70 -0.87
CA LYS A 19 -9.55 -5.26 -2.04
C LYS A 19 -10.21 -4.13 -2.81
N CYS A 20 -10.01 -4.07 -4.12
CA CYS A 20 -10.67 -3.05 -4.95
C CYS A 20 -11.10 -3.58 -6.32
N GLY A 21 -12.03 -2.85 -6.93
CA GLY A 21 -12.61 -3.14 -8.25
C GLY A 21 -13.73 -2.16 -8.58
N TYR A 22 -14.49 -2.45 -9.63
CA TYR A 22 -15.64 -1.63 -10.01
C TYR A 22 -16.96 -2.13 -9.40
N ALA A 23 -17.86 -1.20 -9.08
CA ALA A 23 -19.20 -1.53 -8.60
C ALA A 23 -19.95 -2.39 -9.62
N GLY A 24 -20.54 -3.50 -9.14
CA GLY A 24 -21.26 -4.47 -9.96
C GLY A 24 -20.42 -5.67 -10.43
N SER A 25 -19.11 -5.72 -10.11
CA SER A 25 -18.32 -6.94 -10.32
C SER A 25 -18.60 -7.99 -9.24
N ASN A 26 -18.57 -9.28 -9.60
CA ASN A 26 -18.77 -10.39 -8.66
C ASN A 26 -17.53 -10.70 -7.81
N PHE A 27 -16.35 -10.27 -8.26
CA PHE A 27 -15.07 -10.50 -7.60
C PHE A 27 -14.24 -9.20 -7.57
N PRO A 28 -13.36 -9.02 -6.57
CA PRO A 28 -12.41 -7.91 -6.58
C PRO A 28 -11.42 -8.09 -7.74
N GLU A 29 -11.11 -7.00 -8.44
CA GLU A 29 -10.13 -7.00 -9.53
C GLU A 29 -8.70 -7.03 -8.98
N HIS A 30 -8.47 -6.41 -7.83
CA HIS A 30 -7.18 -6.39 -7.17
C HIS A 30 -7.29 -6.68 -5.69
N ILE A 31 -6.31 -7.43 -5.19
CA ILE A 31 -6.09 -7.71 -3.77
C ILE A 31 -4.61 -7.50 -3.50
N PHE A 32 -4.28 -6.64 -2.55
CA PHE A 32 -2.89 -6.38 -2.15
C PHE A 32 -2.77 -6.22 -0.64
N PRO A 33 -1.60 -6.55 -0.03
CA PRO A 33 -1.39 -6.36 1.40
C PRO A 33 -1.63 -4.90 1.80
N ALA A 34 -2.30 -4.69 2.94
CA ALA A 34 -2.50 -3.36 3.51
C ALA A 34 -1.21 -2.85 4.19
N LEU A 35 -0.12 -2.79 3.42
CA LEU A 35 1.23 -2.55 3.89
C LEU A 35 1.89 -1.43 3.09
N VAL A 36 2.57 -0.53 3.80
CA VAL A 36 3.49 0.45 3.22
C VAL A 36 4.87 0.21 3.80
N GLY A 37 5.80 -0.21 2.95
CA GLY A 37 7.21 -0.29 3.31
C GLY A 37 7.85 1.09 3.30
N ARG A 38 8.72 1.35 4.28
CA ARG A 38 9.70 2.44 4.19
C ARG A 38 11.08 1.80 4.08
N PRO A 39 11.81 2.02 2.98
CA PRO A 39 13.20 1.61 2.91
C PRO A 39 13.99 2.29 4.04
N ILE A 40 14.87 1.57 4.73
CA ILE A 40 15.67 2.06 5.87
C ILE A 40 17.10 1.59 5.76
N ILE A 41 18.04 2.46 5.38
CA ILE A 41 19.48 2.13 5.28
C ILE A 41 20.00 1.73 6.64
N ARG A 42 20.37 0.46 6.84
CA ARG A 42 21.23 -0.02 7.92
C ARG A 42 22.58 -0.49 7.36
N SER A 43 23.60 0.22 7.76
CA SER A 43 25.02 0.01 7.43
C SER A 43 25.51 -0.69 8.59
N THR A 44 26.33 -1.66 8.30
CA THR A 44 27.76 -1.43 8.49
C THR A 44 28.49 -2.55 7.76
N ALA A 45 28.34 -2.66 6.44
CA ALA A 45 29.21 -3.56 5.69
C ALA A 45 30.54 -2.84 5.46
N LYS A 46 31.56 -3.14 6.27
CA LYS A 46 32.88 -2.52 6.10
C LYS A 46 33.65 -3.21 4.97
N VAL A 47 34.14 -2.46 3.98
CA VAL A 47 35.18 -2.91 3.04
C VAL A 47 36.43 -2.08 3.35
N GLY A 48 37.36 -2.67 4.10
CA GLY A 48 38.44 -1.92 4.76
C GLY A 48 37.93 -1.04 5.91
N ASN A 49 38.30 0.25 5.92
CA ASN A 49 37.86 1.23 6.93
C ASN A 49 36.49 1.89 6.63
N ILE A 50 35.81 1.51 5.54
CA ILE A 50 34.65 2.23 4.99
C ILE A 50 33.36 1.45 5.28
N GLU A 51 32.40 2.03 6.02
CA GLU A 51 31.08 1.43 6.30
C GLU A 51 30.05 1.62 5.18
N ILE A 52 29.50 0.52 4.66
CA ILE A 52 28.44 0.50 3.64
C ILE A 52 27.07 0.34 4.32
N LYS A 53 26.15 1.27 4.01
CA LYS A 53 24.74 1.33 4.47
C LYS A 53 23.84 0.64 3.46
N VAL A 54 23.16 -0.46 3.84
CA VAL A 54 22.14 -1.12 2.97
C VAL A 54 20.74 -1.09 3.60
N MET A 55 19.71 -0.78 2.81
CA MET A 55 18.34 -0.56 3.29
C MET A 55 17.57 -1.79 3.78
N SER A 56 17.48 -1.95 5.10
CA SER A 56 16.46 -2.70 5.84
C SER A 56 15.03 -2.17 5.59
N TYR A 57 14.02 -3.04 5.63
CA TYR A 57 12.60 -2.62 5.72
C TYR A 57 12.22 -2.61 7.21
N GLN A 58 12.01 -1.46 7.88
CA GLN A 58 11.23 -1.52 9.13
C GLN A 58 9.77 -1.66 8.77
N GLN A 59 9.17 -2.75 9.22
CA GLN A 59 7.74 -2.78 9.49
C GLN A 59 7.47 -1.94 10.74
N ASN A 60 7.22 -0.64 10.56
CA ASN A 60 6.43 0.09 11.54
C ASN A 60 4.98 0.06 11.06
N LEU A 61 4.27 -1.00 11.46
CA LEU A 61 2.82 -1.00 11.54
C LEU A 61 2.43 0.11 12.53
N THR A 62 2.30 1.35 12.04
CA THR A 62 1.57 2.36 12.80
C THR A 62 0.15 1.85 12.93
N LYS A 63 -0.18 1.33 14.12
CA LYS A 63 -1.51 0.97 14.62
C LYS A 63 -2.48 2.16 14.64
N ASN A 64 -2.41 3.09 13.68
CA ASN A 64 -3.29 4.25 13.51
C ASN A 64 -2.93 5.15 12.30
N LYS A 65 -2.52 4.59 11.16
CA LYS A 65 -2.59 5.34 9.90
C LYS A 65 -3.55 4.65 8.96
N ARG A 66 -4.81 5.07 9.02
CA ARG A 66 -5.82 4.81 8.01
C ARG A 66 -5.17 5.08 6.66
N LEU A 67 -4.94 4.03 5.86
CA LEU A 67 -4.57 4.20 4.46
C LEU A 67 -5.80 4.83 3.81
N ASN A 68 -5.80 6.16 3.73
CA ASN A 68 -6.79 6.88 2.94
C ASN A 68 -6.41 6.64 1.48
N VAL A 69 -6.78 5.48 0.95
CA VAL A 69 -6.87 5.27 -0.49
C VAL A 69 -8.03 6.14 -0.94
N SER A 70 -7.73 7.41 -1.23
CA SER A 70 -8.68 8.32 -1.86
C SER A 70 -8.90 7.80 -3.27
N VAL A 71 -10.00 7.07 -3.45
CA VAL A 71 -10.54 6.78 -4.76
C VAL A 71 -10.99 8.12 -5.34
N ARG A 72 -10.11 8.79 -6.09
CA ARG A 72 -10.55 9.86 -6.97
C ARG A 72 -11.35 9.18 -8.08
N GLN A 73 -12.67 9.40 -8.09
CA GLN A 73 -13.45 9.24 -9.32
C GLN A 73 -12.76 10.07 -10.39
N MET A 74 -12.05 9.41 -11.31
CA MET A 74 -11.69 9.99 -12.60
C MET A 74 -12.91 9.91 -13.51
#